data_AF-A0A6L2ZY16-F1
#
_entry.id   AF-A0A6L2ZY16-F1
#
_cell.length_a   1.000
_cell.length_b   1.000
_cell.length_c   1.000
_cell.angle_alpha   90.00
_cell.angle_beta   90.00
_cell.angle_gamma   90.00
#
_symmetry.space_group_name_H-M   'P 1'
#
loop_
_entity.id
_entity.type
_entity.pdbx_description
1 polymer ?
#
loop_
_entity_poly.entity_id
_entity_poly.type
_entity_poly.pdbx_seq_one_letter_code
_entity_poly.pdbx_strand_id
1 'polypeptide(L)'
;MITMLLLFLWWFAALFEPPVELQLMLQGRTSFSTARIEWRIGERSVSGVAAEPLERARYYSATYTPGEFLLFDRGDETGCVQSEESCAKGLTLSHSELGHLHTSSGEQWNYREGWSGASVNTADHPRFESQPDIRTIGLFPKMMPYDERRQILAENWMAIHAPESLDYQVGKRKDGLVEVSASVEDGGIEWILDPDKDWQPVEVNVHALDQGVIPVSMSAKTTHRRVGDRWFPSRIEFTDSRQPNNQVVEVLDASFDHPDHPQTLTPREALGLVPGLILVRKWGEQGSEDGFFDGEGFISPSEYSSRIKAGTLSLDAYRELLARHNDPDNRPGSRPKFDFSSGQIAADVKRTPALWEGYVRRFIAHFRLDAEQSRKAWAHHAECLKGVRKHEK
;
A
#
# COMPACT_ATOMS: atom_id res chain seq x y z
N MET A 1 -0.01 -7.26 11.40
CA MET A 1 -0.38 -8.13 10.26
C MET A 1 0.73 -8.37 9.23
N ILE A 2 1.99 -8.11 9.58
CA ILE A 2 3.09 -9.01 9.15
C ILE A 2 2.67 -10.46 9.42
N THR A 3 1.99 -10.64 10.56
CA THR A 3 1.08 -11.74 10.89
C THR A 3 0.22 -12.21 9.72
N MET A 4 -1.02 -11.77 9.41
CA MET A 4 -1.94 -12.60 8.59
C MET A 4 -1.42 -13.25 7.28
N LEU A 5 -0.51 -12.68 6.47
CA LEU A 5 0.01 -13.44 5.31
C LEU A 5 1.14 -14.43 5.67
N LEU A 6 2.04 -14.06 6.58
CA LEU A 6 3.02 -15.02 7.11
C LEU A 6 2.39 -16.02 8.08
N LEU A 7 1.27 -15.67 8.74
CA LEU A 7 0.35 -16.56 9.46
C LEU A 7 -0.48 -17.38 8.51
N PHE A 8 -0.86 -16.90 7.32
CA PHE A 8 -1.51 -17.76 6.33
C PHE A 8 -0.53 -18.84 5.89
N LEU A 9 0.70 -18.44 5.55
CA LEU A 9 1.81 -19.35 5.28
C LEU A 9 2.22 -20.20 6.50
N TRP A 10 2.14 -19.68 7.74
CA TRP A 10 2.43 -20.43 8.98
C TRP A 10 1.28 -21.32 9.44
N TRP A 11 0.04 -21.02 9.07
CA TRP A 11 -1.16 -21.80 9.40
C TRP A 11 -1.30 -22.92 8.38
N PHE A 12 -0.96 -22.66 7.11
CA PHE A 12 -0.56 -23.70 6.18
C PHE A 12 0.62 -24.52 6.71
N ALA A 13 1.70 -23.90 7.20
CA ALA A 13 2.84 -24.64 7.76
C ALA A 13 2.53 -25.45 9.03
N ALA A 14 1.55 -25.01 9.83
CA ALA A 14 1.08 -25.68 11.03
C ALA A 14 0.10 -26.83 10.73
N LEU A 15 -0.47 -26.86 9.52
CA LEU A 15 -1.28 -27.97 9.01
C LEU A 15 -0.44 -28.93 8.14
N PHE A 16 0.54 -28.41 7.39
CA PHE A 16 1.43 -29.13 6.47
C PHE A 16 2.82 -28.50 6.47
N GLU A 17 3.85 -29.17 7.01
CA GLU A 17 5.22 -28.63 6.99
C GLU A 17 5.69 -28.45 5.52
N PRO A 18 5.98 -27.21 5.06
CA PRO A 18 6.43 -26.99 3.70
C PRO A 18 7.88 -27.48 3.55
N PRO A 19 8.29 -27.90 2.35
CA PRO A 19 9.67 -28.32 2.08
C PRO A 19 10.69 -27.22 2.47
N VAL A 20 11.89 -27.64 2.87
CA VAL A 20 12.92 -26.77 3.46
C VAL A 20 13.29 -25.60 2.54
N GLU A 21 13.19 -25.80 1.23
CA GLU A 21 13.47 -24.78 0.21
C GLU A 21 12.46 -23.61 0.26
N LEU A 22 11.18 -23.88 0.50
CA LEU A 22 10.18 -22.83 0.74
C LEU A 22 10.35 -22.18 2.12
N GLN A 23 10.78 -22.93 3.14
CA GLN A 23 11.12 -22.35 4.44
C GLN A 23 12.29 -21.35 4.31
N LEU A 24 13.34 -21.71 3.57
CA LEU A 24 14.50 -20.86 3.29
C LEU A 24 14.11 -19.63 2.46
N MET A 25 13.26 -19.79 1.44
CA MET A 25 12.70 -18.68 0.66
C MET A 25 11.99 -17.65 1.56
N LEU A 26 11.11 -18.12 2.46
CA LEU A 26 10.37 -17.27 3.39
C LEU A 26 11.29 -16.59 4.41
N GLN A 27 12.24 -17.33 4.99
CA GLN A 27 13.27 -16.79 5.88
C GLN A 27 14.09 -15.70 5.18
N GLY A 28 14.50 -15.91 3.93
CA GLY A 28 15.25 -14.94 3.13
C GLY A 28 14.51 -13.60 3.00
N ARG A 29 13.20 -13.65 2.69
CA ARG A 29 12.34 -12.44 2.56
C ARG A 29 12.13 -11.65 3.86
N THR A 30 12.35 -12.27 5.03
CA THR A 30 12.23 -11.61 6.34
C THR A 30 13.52 -11.66 7.16
N SER A 31 14.67 -11.82 6.51
CA SER A 31 15.97 -12.03 7.17
C SER A 31 16.60 -10.77 7.79
N PHE A 32 15.90 -9.64 7.76
CA PHE A 32 16.32 -8.36 8.33
C PHE A 32 15.53 -8.02 9.60
N SER A 33 16.19 -7.35 10.56
CA SER A 33 15.54 -6.86 11.78
C SER A 33 14.84 -5.52 11.55
N THR A 34 15.41 -4.68 10.68
CA THR A 34 14.81 -3.41 10.26
C THR A 34 15.01 -3.17 8.76
N ALA A 35 14.07 -2.47 8.13
CA ALA A 35 14.20 -2.07 6.74
C ALA A 35 13.52 -0.74 6.44
N ARG A 36 14.02 -0.04 5.43
CA ARG A 36 13.27 0.98 4.67
C ARG A 36 13.27 0.56 3.20
N ILE A 37 12.10 0.59 2.57
CA ILE A 37 11.94 0.13 1.18
C ILE A 37 10.98 1.08 0.47
N GLU A 38 11.37 1.58 -0.70
CA GLU A 38 10.52 2.35 -1.61
C GLU A 38 10.27 1.55 -2.88
N TRP A 39 9.03 1.48 -3.33
CA TRP A 39 8.68 0.81 -4.58
C TRP A 39 7.52 1.50 -5.28
N ARG A 40 7.32 1.15 -6.55
CA ARG A 40 6.14 1.53 -7.32
C ARG A 40 5.50 0.33 -8.00
N ILE A 41 4.20 0.43 -8.23
CA ILE A 41 3.35 -0.56 -8.86
C ILE A 41 2.64 0.12 -10.03
N GLY A 42 2.75 -0.40 -11.25
CA GLY A 42 2.03 0.15 -12.40
C GLY A 42 1.79 -0.87 -13.50
N GLU A 43 1.07 -0.46 -14.54
CA GLU A 43 0.78 -1.29 -15.70
C GLU A 43 1.73 -1.04 -16.85
N ARG A 44 1.93 -2.05 -17.69
CA ARG A 44 2.71 -1.99 -18.92
C ARG A 44 1.99 -2.74 -20.03
N SER A 45 1.85 -2.12 -21.20
CA SER A 45 1.35 -2.80 -22.39
C SER A 45 2.29 -3.92 -22.84
N VAL A 46 1.71 -5.04 -23.27
CA VAL A 46 2.46 -6.21 -23.80
C VAL A 46 3.01 -5.96 -25.22
N SER A 47 2.85 -4.75 -25.77
CA SER A 47 3.23 -4.33 -27.13
C SER A 47 4.74 -4.39 -27.49
N GLY A 48 5.61 -4.80 -26.56
CA GLY A 48 6.99 -5.22 -26.85
C GLY A 48 8.06 -4.11 -26.85
N VAL A 49 7.71 -2.87 -26.53
CA VAL A 49 8.70 -1.77 -26.44
C VAL A 49 9.37 -1.76 -25.06
N ALA A 50 10.67 -2.08 -25.04
CA ALA A 50 11.42 -2.41 -23.83
C ALA A 50 11.62 -1.26 -22.81
N ALA A 51 11.25 -0.01 -23.12
CA ALA A 51 11.57 1.17 -22.30
C ALA A 51 10.40 2.14 -22.00
N GLU A 52 9.14 1.75 -22.20
CA GLU A 52 8.00 2.63 -21.87
C GLU A 52 7.80 2.79 -20.34
N PRO A 53 7.47 4.01 -19.86
CA PRO A 53 7.19 4.25 -18.45
C PRO A 53 5.93 3.50 -18.00
N LEU A 54 5.87 3.10 -16.73
CA LEU A 54 4.71 2.43 -16.17
C LEU A 54 3.49 3.37 -16.18
N GLU A 55 2.40 2.93 -16.81
CA GLU A 55 1.15 3.66 -16.78
C GLU A 55 0.54 3.60 -15.37
N ARG A 56 0.07 4.77 -14.90
CA ARG A 56 -0.65 4.91 -13.61
C ARG A 56 0.09 4.34 -12.40
N ALA A 57 1.41 4.51 -12.37
CA ALA A 57 2.23 4.01 -11.28
C ALA A 57 1.83 4.61 -9.91
N ARG A 58 1.52 3.74 -8.94
CA ARG A 58 1.29 4.07 -7.52
C ARG A 58 2.55 3.77 -6.72
N TYR A 59 2.98 4.71 -5.90
CA TYR A 59 4.24 4.74 -5.17
C TYR A 59 4.00 4.46 -3.69
N TYR A 60 4.90 3.69 -3.10
CA TYR A 60 4.82 3.22 -1.73
C TYR A 60 6.18 3.36 -1.05
N SER A 61 6.15 3.67 0.24
CA SER A 61 7.32 3.55 1.10
C SER A 61 6.93 2.80 2.37
N ALA A 62 7.78 1.86 2.81
CA ALA A 62 7.59 1.15 4.06
C ALA A 62 8.80 1.24 4.98
N THR A 63 8.51 1.22 6.28
CA THR A 63 9.49 0.99 7.35
C THR A 63 9.08 -0.25 8.15
N TYR A 64 10.03 -1.13 8.38
CA TYR A 64 9.85 -2.38 9.13
C TYR A 64 10.74 -2.38 10.37
N THR A 65 10.19 -2.87 11.48
CA THR A 65 10.89 -3.07 12.76
C THR A 65 10.52 -4.45 13.33
N PRO A 66 11.14 -4.90 14.45
CA PRO A 66 10.78 -6.16 15.10
C PRO A 66 9.32 -6.19 15.60
N GLY A 67 8.43 -6.71 14.75
CA GLY A 67 7.01 -6.92 15.04
C GLY A 67 6.05 -5.81 14.54
N GLU A 68 6.56 -4.73 13.94
CA GLU A 68 5.75 -3.60 13.48
C GLU A 68 6.08 -3.23 12.03
N PHE A 69 5.11 -2.63 11.34
CA PHE A 69 5.18 -2.30 9.92
C PHE A 69 4.41 -1.02 9.64
N LEU A 70 5.10 -0.01 9.12
CA LEU A 70 4.54 1.23 8.61
C LEU A 70 4.58 1.19 7.08
N LEU A 71 3.46 1.48 6.44
CA LEU A 71 3.33 1.72 5.01
C LEU A 71 2.76 3.12 4.77
N PHE A 72 3.34 3.86 3.83
CA PHE A 72 2.69 5.00 3.20
C PHE A 72 2.33 4.65 1.76
N ASP A 73 1.05 4.75 1.42
CA ASP A 73 0.61 4.95 0.03
C ASP A 73 0.77 6.43 -0.30
N ARG A 74 1.70 6.69 -1.22
CA ARG A 74 2.07 8.03 -1.67
C ARG A 74 1.28 8.44 -2.92
N GLY A 75 0.47 7.55 -3.49
CA GLY A 75 -0.27 7.85 -4.72
C GLY A 75 0.66 7.88 -5.94
N ASP A 76 0.52 8.85 -6.83
CA ASP A 76 1.40 8.98 -8.00
C ASP A 76 2.78 9.61 -7.68
N GLU A 77 3.60 9.84 -8.71
CA GLU A 77 4.93 10.47 -8.60
C GLU A 77 4.93 11.89 -8.02
N THR A 78 3.74 12.50 -7.85
CA THR A 78 3.53 13.86 -7.32
C THR A 78 2.84 13.87 -5.94
N GLY A 79 2.61 12.70 -5.34
CA GLY A 79 1.93 12.58 -4.05
C GLY A 79 0.39 12.44 -4.15
N CYS A 80 -0.20 12.24 -5.34
CA CYS A 80 -1.66 12.19 -5.50
C CYS A 80 -2.24 10.80 -5.17
N VAL A 81 -2.80 10.63 -3.98
CA VAL A 81 -3.57 9.43 -3.61
C VAL A 81 -4.98 9.52 -4.22
N GLN A 82 -5.39 8.49 -4.96
CA GLN A 82 -6.77 8.34 -5.46
C GLN A 82 -7.64 7.74 -4.35
N SER A 83 -8.77 8.38 -4.00
CA SER A 83 -9.72 7.77 -3.08
C SER A 83 -10.50 6.62 -3.74
N GLU A 84 -10.51 5.44 -3.12
CA GLU A 84 -11.28 4.31 -3.62
C GLU A 84 -12.80 4.46 -3.38
N GLU A 85 -13.54 4.10 -4.44
CA GLU A 85 -14.98 3.82 -4.65
C GLU A 85 -16.09 4.70 -4.04
N SER A 86 -15.93 5.35 -2.89
CA SER A 86 -17.04 6.06 -2.21
C SER A 86 -17.53 7.34 -2.91
N CYS A 87 -16.72 7.94 -3.79
CA CYS A 87 -17.08 9.14 -4.55
C CYS A 87 -17.68 8.79 -5.92
N ALA A 88 -18.96 8.42 -5.94
CA ALA A 88 -19.71 8.23 -7.17
C ALA A 88 -19.59 9.48 -8.08
N LYS A 89 -19.01 9.30 -9.27
CA LYS A 89 -18.88 10.28 -10.36
C LYS A 89 -17.95 11.49 -10.11
N GLY A 90 -16.90 11.34 -9.30
CA GLY A 90 -15.82 12.35 -9.24
C GLY A 90 -14.49 11.80 -8.72
N LEU A 91 -13.45 11.79 -9.58
CA LEU A 91 -12.07 11.44 -9.20
C LEU A 91 -11.47 12.51 -8.26
N THR A 92 -11.72 12.33 -6.97
CA THR A 92 -11.12 13.13 -5.92
C THR A 92 -9.73 12.58 -5.61
N LEU A 93 -8.73 13.05 -6.35
CA LEU A 93 -7.33 12.89 -5.98
C LEU A 93 -7.01 13.80 -4.79
N SER A 94 -6.33 13.27 -3.78
CA SER A 94 -5.90 13.97 -2.57
C SER A 94 -4.37 13.97 -2.54
N HIS A 95 -3.72 15.14 -2.51
CA HIS A 95 -2.25 15.18 -2.35
C HIS A 95 -1.87 15.06 -0.86
N SER A 96 -2.20 13.93 -0.25
CA SER A 96 -1.99 13.66 1.17
C SER A 96 -1.73 12.17 1.31
N GLU A 97 -0.56 11.79 1.79
CA GLU A 97 -0.17 10.38 1.92
C GLU A 97 -1.14 9.65 2.88
N LEU A 98 -1.41 8.39 2.58
CA LEU A 98 -2.22 7.51 3.42
C LEU A 98 -1.28 6.56 4.16
N GLY A 99 -1.14 6.78 5.47
CA GLY A 99 -0.31 6.00 6.36
C GLY A 99 -1.09 4.88 7.04
N HIS A 100 -0.54 3.67 6.98
CA HIS A 100 -1.02 2.48 7.66
C HIS A 100 0.08 1.95 8.58
N LEU A 101 -0.16 1.92 9.89
CA LEU A 101 0.77 1.36 10.88
C LEU A 101 0.14 0.10 11.50
N HIS A 102 0.75 -1.05 11.25
CA HIS A 102 0.44 -2.28 11.96
C HIS A 102 1.41 -2.46 13.13
N THR A 103 0.86 -2.56 14.34
CA THR A 103 1.62 -2.70 15.59
C THR A 103 1.78 -4.18 15.97
N SER A 104 2.73 -4.44 16.89
CA SER A 104 2.95 -5.75 17.50
C SER A 104 1.77 -6.23 18.37
N SER A 105 0.94 -5.31 18.86
CA SER A 105 -0.31 -5.62 19.59
C SER A 105 -1.45 -6.14 18.70
N GLY A 106 -1.27 -6.18 17.38
CA GLY A 106 -2.31 -6.61 16.43
C GLY A 106 -3.33 -5.51 16.07
N GLU A 107 -3.04 -4.25 16.38
CA GLU A 107 -3.79 -3.11 15.88
C GLU A 107 -3.24 -2.64 14.52
N GLN A 108 -4.14 -2.13 13.68
CA GLN A 108 -3.85 -1.37 12.47
C GLN A 108 -4.40 0.04 12.65
N TRP A 109 -3.51 1.01 12.62
CA TRP A 109 -3.82 2.43 12.67
C TRP A 109 -3.80 2.98 11.24
N ASN A 110 -4.88 3.61 10.80
CA ASN A 110 -4.96 4.22 9.47
C ASN A 110 -5.17 5.73 9.62
N TYR A 111 -4.26 6.50 9.03
CA TYR A 111 -4.28 7.96 9.08
C TYR A 111 -3.99 8.55 7.69
N ARG A 112 -4.72 9.59 7.31
CA ARG A 112 -4.40 10.38 6.12
C ARG A 112 -3.88 11.73 6.56
N GLU A 113 -2.78 12.17 5.97
CA GLU A 113 -2.12 13.41 6.36
C GLU A 113 -3.10 14.61 6.39
N GLY A 114 -3.04 15.41 7.46
CA GLY A 114 -3.86 16.59 7.63
C GLY A 114 -5.34 16.30 7.97
N TRP A 115 -5.72 15.06 8.24
CA TRP A 115 -7.06 14.73 8.76
C TRP A 115 -7.13 14.98 10.27
N SER A 116 -8.33 15.32 10.76
CA SER A 116 -8.64 15.56 12.18
C SER A 116 -8.88 14.29 12.99
N GLY A 117 -8.77 13.11 12.36
CA GLY A 117 -8.93 11.82 13.01
C GLY A 117 -8.28 10.67 12.25
N ALA A 118 -8.18 9.52 12.92
CA ALA A 118 -7.63 8.27 12.43
C ALA A 118 -8.55 7.10 12.84
N SER A 119 -8.46 5.96 12.14
CA SER A 119 -9.14 4.72 12.55
C SER A 119 -8.16 3.71 13.14
N VAL A 120 -8.65 2.89 14.07
CA VAL A 120 -7.88 1.81 14.68
C VAL A 120 -8.68 0.51 14.62
N ASN A 121 -8.18 -0.46 13.85
CA ASN A 121 -8.82 -1.75 13.64
C ASN A 121 -7.99 -2.86 14.30
N THR A 122 -8.64 -3.84 14.92
CA THR A 122 -7.99 -5.03 15.51
C THR A 122 -8.00 -6.19 14.52
N ALA A 123 -7.07 -7.14 14.63
CA ALA A 123 -6.88 -8.21 13.62
C ALA A 123 -8.11 -9.11 13.35
N ASP A 124 -9.13 -9.08 14.20
CA ASP A 124 -10.44 -9.73 14.03
C ASP A 124 -11.48 -8.89 13.27
N HIS A 125 -11.17 -7.62 12.96
CA HIS A 125 -12.09 -6.67 12.35
C HIS A 125 -12.17 -6.85 10.82
N PRO A 126 -13.36 -6.97 10.22
CA PRO A 126 -13.56 -7.10 8.77
C PRO A 126 -12.95 -6.00 7.89
N ARG A 127 -12.65 -4.81 8.43
CA ARG A 127 -11.90 -3.74 7.73
C ARG A 127 -10.42 -3.66 8.14
N PHE A 128 -9.85 -4.76 8.59
CA PHE A 128 -8.40 -4.86 8.72
C PHE A 128 -7.82 -5.09 7.33
N GLU A 129 -7.46 -3.99 6.65
CA GLU A 129 -7.15 -3.96 5.22
C GLU A 129 -5.85 -4.74 4.90
N SER A 130 -5.89 -5.53 3.82
CA SER A 130 -4.70 -6.18 3.25
C SER A 130 -3.84 -5.17 2.49
N GLN A 131 -2.88 -4.58 3.20
CA GLN A 131 -1.93 -3.63 2.64
C GLN A 131 -0.81 -4.33 1.83
N PRO A 132 -0.32 -3.73 0.72
CA PRO A 132 0.74 -4.32 -0.09
C PRO A 132 2.06 -4.38 0.69
N ASP A 133 2.66 -5.58 0.77
CA ASP A 133 3.92 -5.83 1.46
C ASP A 133 4.97 -6.38 0.49
N ILE A 134 5.98 -5.57 0.14
CA ILE A 134 7.01 -5.92 -0.83
C ILE A 134 7.83 -7.18 -0.47
N ARG A 135 7.78 -7.63 0.78
CA ARG A 135 8.38 -8.92 1.19
C ARG A 135 7.62 -10.12 0.61
N THR A 136 6.30 -10.01 0.46
CA THR A 136 5.41 -11.09 -0.01
C THR A 136 5.05 -10.97 -1.49
N ILE A 137 5.16 -9.76 -2.08
CA ILE A 137 5.00 -9.54 -3.51
C ILE A 137 5.99 -10.42 -4.30
N GLY A 138 5.49 -11.14 -5.30
CA GLY A 138 6.27 -12.07 -6.11
C GLY A 138 6.48 -13.47 -5.49
N LEU A 139 5.92 -13.74 -4.30
CA LEU A 139 5.79 -15.12 -3.79
C LEU A 139 4.55 -15.84 -4.34
N PHE A 140 3.61 -15.08 -4.90
CA PHE A 140 2.43 -15.56 -5.61
C PHE A 140 2.26 -14.70 -6.88
N PRO A 141 1.78 -15.25 -8.00
CA PRO A 141 1.74 -14.56 -9.29
C PRO A 141 0.54 -13.61 -9.45
N LYS A 142 0.11 -12.99 -8.36
CA LYS A 142 -1.02 -12.07 -8.34
C LYS A 142 -0.83 -11.03 -7.26
N MET A 143 -1.01 -9.77 -7.64
CA MET A 143 -1.03 -8.65 -6.72
C MET A 143 -2.05 -7.65 -7.25
N MET A 144 -3.18 -7.46 -6.56
CA MET A 144 -4.19 -6.50 -6.97
C MET A 144 -4.78 -5.80 -5.75
N PRO A 145 -4.32 -4.58 -5.41
CA PRO A 145 -5.02 -3.73 -4.45
C PRO A 145 -6.36 -3.20 -4.98
N TYR A 146 -6.77 -3.56 -6.20
CA TYR A 146 -7.96 -3.01 -6.89
C TYR A 146 -9.12 -4.00 -7.07
N ASP A 147 -9.03 -5.21 -6.53
CA ASP A 147 -10.15 -6.17 -6.51
C ASP A 147 -9.98 -7.13 -5.33
N GLU A 148 -10.40 -6.70 -4.13
CA GLU A 148 -10.35 -7.49 -2.89
C GLU A 148 -10.93 -8.90 -3.08
N ARG A 149 -12.04 -9.01 -3.82
CA ARG A 149 -12.71 -10.29 -4.12
C ARG A 149 -11.78 -11.25 -4.86
N ARG A 150 -10.81 -10.75 -5.62
CA ARG A 150 -9.84 -11.56 -6.36
C ARG A 150 -8.60 -11.93 -5.55
N GLN A 151 -8.17 -11.16 -4.56
CA GLN A 151 -7.14 -11.63 -3.61
C GLN A 151 -7.73 -12.74 -2.75
N ILE A 152 -8.92 -12.48 -2.19
CA ILE A 152 -9.75 -13.46 -1.49
C ILE A 152 -9.90 -14.74 -2.33
N LEU A 153 -10.11 -14.66 -3.65
CA LEU A 153 -10.19 -15.88 -4.49
C LEU A 153 -8.91 -16.71 -4.58
N ALA A 154 -7.70 -16.18 -4.40
CA ALA A 154 -6.48 -17.00 -4.47
C ALA A 154 -6.16 -17.65 -3.12
N GLU A 155 -6.26 -16.86 -2.04
CA GLU A 155 -6.09 -17.32 -0.66
C GLU A 155 -7.23 -18.28 -0.27
N ASN A 156 -8.49 -17.95 -0.62
CA ASN A 156 -9.60 -18.88 -0.48
C ASN A 156 -9.51 -20.06 -1.45
N TRP A 157 -8.95 -19.96 -2.66
CA TRP A 157 -8.84 -21.15 -3.51
C TRP A 157 -7.90 -22.18 -2.86
N MET A 158 -6.76 -21.76 -2.31
CA MET A 158 -5.95 -22.70 -1.50
C MET A 158 -6.68 -23.13 -0.22
N ALA A 159 -7.34 -22.23 0.52
CA ALA A 159 -8.01 -22.59 1.78
C ALA A 159 -9.31 -23.41 1.62
N ILE A 160 -9.97 -23.34 0.46
CA ILE A 160 -11.17 -24.12 0.12
C ILE A 160 -10.77 -25.48 -0.50
N HIS A 161 -9.74 -25.51 -1.34
CA HIS A 161 -9.31 -26.72 -2.06
C HIS A 161 -8.15 -27.49 -1.42
N ALA A 162 -7.61 -27.04 -0.27
CA ALA A 162 -6.68 -27.82 0.57
C ALA A 162 -7.31 -28.30 1.90
N PRO A 163 -8.44 -29.04 1.90
CA PRO A 163 -9.05 -29.48 3.15
C PRO A 163 -8.22 -30.53 3.91
N GLU A 164 -7.40 -31.36 3.24
CA GLU A 164 -6.71 -32.49 3.89
C GLU A 164 -5.26 -32.78 3.47
N SER A 165 -4.77 -32.35 2.29
CA SER A 165 -3.31 -32.37 1.97
C SER A 165 -2.92 -31.52 0.76
N LEU A 166 -1.90 -30.68 0.90
CA LEU A 166 -1.10 -30.20 -0.24
C LEU A 166 -0.01 -31.24 -0.54
N ASP A 167 0.03 -31.77 -1.77
CA ASP A 167 1.18 -32.58 -2.21
C ASP A 167 2.31 -31.66 -2.69
N TYR A 168 3.44 -31.72 -2.01
CA TYR A 168 4.65 -30.95 -2.33
C TYR A 168 5.66 -31.82 -3.07
N GLN A 169 6.05 -31.40 -4.27
CA GLN A 169 7.09 -32.03 -5.06
C GLN A 169 8.28 -31.08 -5.19
N VAL A 170 9.49 -31.59 -4.92
CA VAL A 170 10.75 -30.82 -5.05
C VAL A 170 11.60 -31.46 -6.14
N GLY A 171 11.89 -30.69 -7.19
CA GLY A 171 12.69 -31.08 -8.33
C GLY A 171 13.93 -30.20 -8.49
N LYS A 172 15.03 -30.77 -9.00
CA LYS A 172 16.21 -29.98 -9.39
C LYS A 172 16.27 -29.83 -10.90
N ARG A 173 16.32 -28.58 -11.38
CA ARG A 173 16.41 -28.25 -12.79
C ARG A 173 17.85 -28.33 -13.30
N LYS A 174 17.99 -28.47 -14.63
CA LYS A 174 19.30 -28.63 -15.30
C LYS A 174 20.17 -27.36 -15.27
N ASP A 175 19.54 -26.20 -15.06
CA ASP A 175 20.17 -24.88 -14.90
C ASP A 175 20.69 -24.66 -13.46
N GLY A 176 20.45 -25.59 -12.54
CA GLY A 176 20.88 -25.51 -11.14
C GLY A 176 19.79 -24.99 -10.19
N LEU A 177 18.72 -24.40 -10.73
CA LEU A 177 17.57 -23.92 -9.97
C LEU A 177 16.81 -25.09 -9.33
N VAL A 178 16.03 -24.78 -8.30
CA VAL A 178 15.14 -25.74 -7.63
C VAL A 178 13.69 -25.37 -7.92
N GLU A 179 12.91 -26.37 -8.30
CA GLU A 179 11.49 -26.28 -8.58
C GLU A 179 10.75 -26.88 -7.40
N VAL A 180 9.84 -26.13 -6.79
CA VAL A 180 8.93 -26.64 -5.76
C VAL A 180 7.52 -26.45 -6.26
N SER A 181 6.72 -27.53 -6.27
CA SER A 181 5.34 -27.49 -6.75
C SER A 181 4.40 -27.97 -5.65
N ALA A 182 3.33 -27.22 -5.40
CA ALA A 182 2.21 -27.61 -4.54
C ALA A 182 0.96 -27.83 -5.41
N SER A 183 0.38 -29.02 -5.36
CA SER A 183 -0.76 -29.39 -6.22
C SER A 183 -2.03 -29.65 -5.42
N VAL A 184 -3.17 -29.33 -6.04
CA VAL A 184 -4.55 -29.66 -5.62
C VAL A 184 -5.32 -30.19 -6.84
N GLU A 185 -6.54 -30.71 -6.66
CA GLU A 185 -7.29 -31.40 -7.72
C GLU A 185 -7.50 -30.55 -9.00
N ASP A 186 -7.77 -29.25 -8.84
CA ASP A 186 -8.06 -28.32 -9.95
C ASP A 186 -6.91 -27.35 -10.30
N GLY A 187 -5.68 -27.62 -9.83
CA GLY A 187 -4.53 -26.75 -10.16
C GLY A 187 -3.30 -26.91 -9.26
N GLY A 188 -2.41 -25.93 -9.30
CA GLY A 188 -1.24 -25.87 -8.42
C GLY A 188 -0.46 -24.57 -8.52
N ILE A 189 0.54 -24.46 -7.65
CA ILE A 189 1.52 -23.37 -7.62
C ILE A 189 2.92 -23.98 -7.75
N GLU A 190 3.74 -23.41 -8.63
CA GLU A 190 5.14 -23.77 -8.84
C GLU A 190 6.02 -22.57 -8.48
N TRP A 191 7.06 -22.79 -7.67
CA TRP A 191 8.09 -21.83 -7.33
C TRP A 191 9.43 -22.28 -7.92
N ILE A 192 10.04 -21.46 -8.77
CA ILE A 192 11.40 -21.64 -9.25
C ILE A 192 12.33 -20.80 -8.37
N LEU A 193 13.09 -21.48 -7.53
CA LEU A 193 13.97 -20.93 -6.51
C LEU A 193 15.44 -20.96 -6.97
N ASP A 194 16.19 -19.94 -6.58
CA ASP A 194 17.61 -19.81 -6.88
C ASP A 194 18.47 -19.94 -5.60
N PRO A 195 19.12 -21.10 -5.37
CA PRO A 195 19.96 -21.31 -4.18
C PRO A 195 21.16 -20.36 -4.07
N ASP A 196 21.69 -19.86 -5.19
CA ASP A 196 22.80 -18.89 -5.22
C ASP A 196 22.33 -17.46 -4.90
N LYS A 197 21.01 -17.25 -4.83
CA LYS A 197 20.35 -16.02 -4.40
C LYS A 197 19.53 -16.19 -3.13
N ASP A 198 20.10 -16.81 -2.09
CA ASP A 198 19.45 -16.97 -0.78
C ASP A 198 18.06 -17.63 -0.87
N TRP A 199 17.89 -18.58 -1.80
CA TRP A 199 16.64 -19.29 -2.10
C TRP A 199 15.48 -18.38 -2.56
N GLN A 200 15.78 -17.19 -3.07
CA GLN A 200 14.78 -16.26 -3.58
C GLN A 200 14.09 -16.80 -4.85
N PRO A 201 12.77 -16.56 -5.04
CA PRO A 201 12.02 -17.09 -6.16
C PRO A 201 12.21 -16.23 -7.41
N VAL A 202 12.83 -16.79 -8.46
CA VAL A 202 13.04 -16.10 -9.74
C VAL A 202 11.81 -16.16 -10.66
N GLU A 203 10.98 -17.19 -10.52
CA GLU A 203 9.69 -17.32 -11.21
C GLU A 203 8.70 -18.03 -10.29
N VAL A 204 7.44 -17.60 -10.28
CA VAL A 204 6.33 -18.32 -9.63
C VAL A 204 5.21 -18.45 -10.65
N ASN A 205 4.68 -19.65 -10.83
CA ASN A 205 3.58 -19.95 -11.75
C ASN A 205 2.38 -20.47 -10.96
N VAL A 206 1.17 -20.06 -11.36
CA VAL A 206 -0.09 -20.65 -10.91
C VAL A 206 -0.82 -21.18 -12.13
N HIS A 207 -1.20 -22.45 -12.04
CA HIS A 207 -2.05 -23.13 -13.00
C HIS A 207 -3.36 -23.46 -12.30
N ALA A 208 -4.47 -22.90 -12.77
CA ALA A 208 -5.78 -23.16 -12.18
C ALA A 208 -6.85 -23.33 -13.27
N LEU A 209 -7.85 -24.16 -12.98
CA LEU A 209 -9.06 -24.25 -13.79
C LEU A 209 -10.10 -23.24 -13.28
N ASP A 210 -10.32 -22.16 -14.03
CA ASP A 210 -11.43 -21.23 -13.75
C ASP A 210 -12.76 -21.95 -14.03
N GLN A 211 -13.55 -22.14 -12.98
CA GLN A 211 -14.81 -22.90 -12.96
C GLN A 211 -14.70 -24.32 -13.54
N GLY A 212 -13.53 -24.95 -13.46
CA GLY A 212 -13.29 -26.30 -14.02
C GLY A 212 -13.19 -26.35 -15.55
N VAL A 213 -13.15 -25.20 -16.25
CA VAL A 213 -13.28 -25.15 -17.73
C VAL A 213 -12.16 -24.38 -18.42
N ILE A 214 -11.67 -23.26 -17.86
CA ILE A 214 -10.70 -22.41 -18.54
C ILE A 214 -9.33 -22.51 -17.83
N PRO A 215 -8.28 -23.00 -18.51
CA PRO A 215 -6.91 -22.92 -17.98
C PRO A 215 -6.50 -21.46 -17.84
N VAL A 216 -6.31 -21.02 -16.59
CA VAL A 216 -5.72 -19.72 -16.28
C VAL A 216 -4.27 -19.95 -15.89
N SER A 217 -3.37 -19.28 -16.60
CA SER A 217 -1.96 -19.21 -16.25
C SER A 217 -1.65 -17.80 -15.76
N MET A 218 -1.14 -17.71 -14.54
CA MET A 218 -0.60 -16.48 -13.98
C MET A 218 0.86 -16.74 -13.60
N SER A 219 1.76 -15.82 -13.93
CA SER A 219 3.16 -15.91 -13.53
C SER A 219 3.72 -14.60 -12.97
N ALA A 220 4.67 -14.71 -12.04
CA ALA A 220 5.49 -13.61 -11.55
C ALA A 220 6.96 -13.91 -11.82
N LYS A 221 7.64 -13.03 -12.56
CA LYS A 221 9.08 -13.12 -12.81
C LYS A 221 9.83 -12.08 -12.00
N THR A 222 10.75 -12.52 -11.16
CA THR A 222 11.47 -11.64 -10.23
C THR A 222 12.95 -11.52 -10.62
N THR A 223 13.35 -10.29 -10.97
CA THR A 223 14.75 -9.90 -11.02
C THR A 223 15.20 -9.45 -9.62
N HIS A 224 16.40 -9.86 -9.22
CA HIS A 224 16.97 -9.56 -7.91
C HIS A 224 18.23 -8.72 -8.03
N ARG A 225 18.48 -7.87 -7.03
CA ARG A 225 19.75 -7.16 -6.80
C ARG A 225 20.27 -7.48 -5.40
N ARG A 226 21.57 -7.28 -5.16
CA ARG A 226 22.10 -7.27 -3.80
C ARG A 226 21.78 -5.96 -3.10
N VAL A 227 21.38 -6.05 -1.83
CA VAL A 227 21.14 -4.93 -0.92
C VAL A 227 21.89 -5.25 0.37
N GLY A 228 23.03 -4.59 0.57
CA GLY A 228 23.99 -5.02 1.59
C GLY A 228 24.54 -6.41 1.29
N ASP A 229 24.31 -7.33 2.22
CA ASP A 229 24.73 -8.74 2.18
C ASP A 229 23.71 -9.70 1.55
N ARG A 230 22.45 -9.26 1.38
CA ARG A 230 21.32 -10.10 0.97
C ARG A 230 20.90 -9.89 -0.48
N TRP A 231 20.28 -10.91 -1.09
CA TRP A 231 19.52 -10.75 -2.32
C TRP A 231 18.08 -10.30 -2.06
N PHE A 232 17.63 -9.29 -2.80
CA PHE A 232 16.27 -8.74 -2.70
C PHE A 232 15.68 -8.42 -4.08
N PRO A 233 14.36 -8.49 -4.29
CA PRO A 233 13.74 -8.08 -5.53
C PRO A 233 14.13 -6.66 -5.95
N SER A 234 14.50 -6.48 -7.21
CA SER A 234 14.60 -5.16 -7.86
C SER A 234 13.38 -4.89 -8.74
N ARG A 235 12.83 -5.93 -9.37
CA ARG A 235 11.70 -5.83 -10.30
C ARG A 235 10.92 -7.14 -10.33
N ILE A 236 9.59 -7.06 -10.32
CA ILE A 236 8.68 -8.20 -10.41
C ILE A 236 7.70 -7.91 -11.54
N GLU A 237 7.60 -8.82 -12.50
CA GLU A 237 6.67 -8.72 -13.64
C GLU A 237 5.59 -9.79 -13.55
N PHE A 238 4.35 -9.36 -13.42
CA PHE A 238 3.17 -10.21 -13.39
C PHE A 238 2.55 -10.34 -14.78
N THR A 239 2.29 -11.56 -15.21
CA THR A 239 1.54 -11.89 -16.43
C THR A 239 0.29 -12.68 -16.05
N ASP A 240 -0.89 -12.27 -16.51
CA ASP A 240 -2.14 -13.05 -16.40
C ASP A 240 -2.62 -13.31 -17.83
N SER A 241 -2.83 -14.58 -18.20
CA SER A 241 -3.23 -14.97 -19.57
C SER A 241 -4.58 -14.37 -20.03
N ARG A 242 -5.34 -13.75 -19.13
CA ARG A 242 -6.62 -13.07 -19.40
C ARG A 242 -6.50 -11.55 -19.56
N GLN A 243 -5.34 -10.94 -19.29
CA GLN A 243 -5.18 -9.49 -19.30
C GLN A 243 -4.25 -9.00 -20.42
N PRO A 244 -4.54 -7.85 -21.06
CA PRO A 244 -3.73 -7.30 -22.14
C PRO A 244 -2.49 -6.53 -21.66
N ASN A 245 -2.42 -6.24 -20.36
CA ASN A 245 -1.35 -5.50 -19.71
C ASN A 245 -0.70 -6.38 -18.65
N ASN A 246 0.63 -6.29 -18.56
CA ASN A 246 1.40 -6.86 -17.46
C ASN A 246 1.49 -5.82 -16.34
N GLN A 247 1.33 -6.26 -15.10
CA GLN A 247 1.60 -5.41 -13.95
C GLN A 247 3.07 -5.54 -13.57
N VAL A 248 3.72 -4.42 -13.25
CA VAL A 248 5.13 -4.38 -12.89
C VAL A 248 5.30 -3.70 -11.54
N VAL A 249 6.12 -4.30 -10.69
CA VAL A 249 6.57 -3.73 -9.42
C VAL A 249 8.06 -3.47 -9.51
N GLU A 250 8.50 -2.26 -9.14
CA GLU A 250 9.90 -1.86 -9.16
C GLU A 250 10.32 -1.32 -7.80
N VAL A 251 11.35 -1.92 -7.21
CA VAL A 251 11.94 -1.46 -5.94
C VAL A 251 12.95 -0.37 -6.25
N LEU A 252 12.55 0.86 -5.95
CA LEU A 252 13.28 2.10 -6.23
C LEU A 252 14.48 2.23 -5.29
N ASP A 253 14.25 2.04 -3.99
CA ASP A 253 15.29 2.00 -2.97
C ASP A 253 15.01 0.93 -1.91
N ALA A 254 16.06 0.43 -1.27
CA ALA A 254 15.98 -0.53 -0.19
C ALA A 254 17.25 -0.46 0.68
N SER A 255 17.07 -0.36 2.00
CA SER A 255 18.12 -0.47 3.00
C SER A 255 17.69 -1.42 4.11
N PHE A 256 18.62 -2.25 4.61
CA PHE A 256 18.39 -3.22 5.68
C PHE A 256 19.37 -2.97 6.84
N ASP A 257 18.90 -3.15 8.07
CA ASP A 257 19.69 -3.16 9.30
C ASP A 257 20.67 -1.97 9.48
N HIS A 258 20.30 -0.79 8.96
CA HIS A 258 21.10 0.42 9.11
C HIS A 258 20.97 0.99 10.54
N PRO A 259 22.05 1.53 11.16
CA PRO A 259 21.98 2.12 12.50
C PRO A 259 20.94 3.24 12.66
N ASP A 260 20.64 3.97 11.58
CA ASP A 260 19.65 5.06 11.56
C ASP A 260 18.20 4.58 11.33
N HIS A 261 17.96 3.26 11.24
CA HIS A 261 16.60 2.72 11.21
C HIS A 261 15.98 2.75 12.62
N PRO A 262 14.70 3.13 12.74
CA PRO A 262 13.99 3.03 14.01
C PRO A 262 13.93 1.56 14.44
N GLN A 263 14.02 1.32 15.75
CA GLN A 263 13.86 -0.02 16.33
C GLN A 263 12.42 -0.29 16.78
N THR A 264 11.60 0.76 16.86
CA THR A 264 10.17 0.74 17.25
C THR A 264 9.41 1.81 16.47
N LEU A 265 8.11 1.60 16.24
CA LEU A 265 7.23 2.51 15.50
C LEU A 265 6.01 2.89 16.36
N THR A 266 6.07 4.03 17.04
CA THR A 266 4.91 4.56 17.77
C THR A 266 3.92 5.26 16.82
N PRO A 267 2.59 5.22 17.05
CA PRO A 267 1.63 5.93 16.20
C PRO A 267 1.91 7.43 16.08
N ARG A 268 2.47 8.05 17.12
CA ARG A 268 2.87 9.46 17.13
C ARG A 268 4.04 9.75 16.17
N GLU A 269 5.11 8.97 16.25
CA GLU A 269 6.33 9.22 15.46
C GLU A 269 6.21 8.70 14.03
N ALA A 270 5.50 7.57 13.85
CA ALA A 270 5.33 6.91 12.56
C ALA A 270 4.24 7.56 11.69
N LEU A 271 3.08 7.92 12.26
CA LEU A 271 1.95 8.51 11.51
C LEU A 271 1.78 10.03 11.75
N GLY A 272 2.61 10.65 12.60
CA GLY A 272 2.51 12.08 12.90
C GLY A 272 1.29 12.48 13.73
N LEU A 273 0.64 11.53 14.43
CA LEU A 273 -0.57 11.79 15.20
C LEU A 273 -0.32 12.79 16.35
N VAL A 274 -1.22 13.75 16.52
CA VAL A 274 -1.14 14.79 17.56
C VAL A 274 -2.10 14.49 18.73
N PRO A 275 -1.71 14.77 19.99
CA PRO A 275 -2.61 14.62 21.13
C PRO A 275 -3.89 15.44 20.97
N GLY A 276 -5.04 14.83 21.24
CA GLY A 276 -6.39 15.37 21.03
C GLY A 276 -7.05 14.98 19.69
N LEU A 277 -6.31 14.34 18.78
CA LEU A 277 -6.85 13.82 17.53
C LEU A 277 -7.92 12.75 17.78
N ILE A 278 -9.01 12.77 16.99
CA ILE A 278 -10.14 11.84 17.16
C ILE A 278 -9.75 10.46 16.66
N LEU A 279 -9.95 9.44 17.49
CA LEU A 279 -9.76 8.04 17.10
C LEU A 279 -11.11 7.35 17.05
N VAL A 280 -11.33 6.55 16.00
CA VAL A 280 -12.47 5.62 15.99
C VAL A 280 -11.97 4.19 15.89
N ARG A 281 -12.27 3.41 16.93
CA ARG A 281 -12.05 1.97 16.95
C ARG A 281 -13.25 1.25 16.34
N LYS A 282 -12.97 0.19 15.56
CA LYS A 282 -14.00 -0.62 14.87
C LYS A 282 -14.92 0.21 13.95
N TRP A 283 -14.29 1.07 13.14
CA TRP A 283 -14.99 2.06 12.32
C TRP A 283 -15.99 1.40 11.36
N GLY A 284 -17.28 1.71 11.56
CA GLY A 284 -18.39 1.25 10.72
C GLY A 284 -19.10 -0.02 11.17
N GLU A 285 -18.81 -0.52 12.37
CA GLU A 285 -19.47 -1.69 12.96
C GLU A 285 -20.36 -1.35 14.16
N GLN A 286 -21.22 -2.29 14.53
CA GLN A 286 -21.98 -2.22 15.78
C GLN A 286 -21.03 -2.41 16.96
N GLY A 287 -20.82 -1.34 17.75
CA GLY A 287 -19.77 -1.31 18.77
C GLY A 287 -18.51 -0.53 18.34
N SER A 288 -18.61 0.31 17.30
CA SER A 288 -17.65 1.39 17.04
C SER A 288 -17.45 2.25 18.29
N GLU A 289 -16.19 2.48 18.69
CA GLU A 289 -15.81 3.24 19.89
C GLU A 289 -15.07 4.52 19.49
N ASP A 290 -15.73 5.66 19.72
CA ASP A 290 -15.12 6.99 19.54
C ASP A 290 -14.30 7.38 20.78
N GLY A 291 -13.07 7.84 20.55
CA GLY A 291 -12.15 8.29 21.59
C GLY A 291 -11.13 9.29 21.06
N PHE A 292 -10.05 9.46 21.80
CA PHE A 292 -9.02 10.47 21.51
C PHE A 292 -7.63 9.85 21.62
N PHE A 293 -6.70 10.35 20.81
CA PHE A 293 -5.28 10.05 20.96
C PHE A 293 -4.69 10.93 22.06
N ASP A 294 -4.00 10.36 23.04
CA ASP A 294 -3.38 11.13 24.13
C ASP A 294 -1.90 11.48 23.89
N GLY A 295 -1.32 10.93 22.83
CA GLY A 295 0.12 11.02 22.51
C GLY A 295 0.82 9.67 22.53
N GLU A 296 0.24 8.66 23.17
CA GLU A 296 0.73 7.28 23.21
C GLU A 296 -0.32 6.31 22.63
N GLY A 297 -1.59 6.46 22.98
CA GLY A 297 -2.65 5.54 22.56
C GLY A 297 -4.07 6.10 22.64
N PHE A 298 -5.04 5.19 22.61
CA PHE A 298 -6.47 5.50 22.68
C PHE A 298 -6.92 5.73 24.13
N ILE A 299 -7.57 6.86 24.40
CA ILE A 299 -8.27 7.14 25.65
C ILE A 299 -9.76 7.45 25.44
N SER A 300 -10.56 7.11 26.43
CA SER A 300 -12.01 7.32 26.40
C SER A 300 -12.40 8.81 26.49
N PRO A 301 -13.60 9.22 26.00
CA PRO A 301 -14.06 10.61 26.09
C PRO A 301 -14.15 11.18 27.51
N SER A 302 -14.44 10.34 28.51
CA SER A 302 -14.50 10.73 29.93
C SER A 302 -13.11 10.96 30.52
N GLU A 303 -12.15 10.11 30.18
CA GLU A 303 -10.75 10.27 30.56
C GLU A 303 -10.13 11.50 29.89
N TYR A 304 -10.32 11.65 28.57
CA TYR A 304 -9.90 12.83 27.81
C TYR A 304 -10.41 14.12 28.46
N SER A 305 -11.71 14.21 28.73
CA SER A 305 -12.32 15.35 29.42
C SER A 305 -11.72 15.63 30.80
N SER A 306 -11.25 14.58 31.49
CA SER A 306 -10.64 14.68 32.82
C SER A 306 -9.18 15.16 32.73
N ARG A 307 -8.38 14.61 31.81
CA ARG A 307 -7.00 15.03 31.55
C ARG A 307 -6.93 16.50 31.07
N ILE A 308 -7.88 16.94 30.23
CA ILE A 308 -8.01 18.35 29.83
C ILE A 308 -8.31 19.27 31.02
N LYS A 309 -9.29 18.91 31.88
CA LYS A 309 -9.61 19.71 33.08
C LYS A 309 -8.47 19.76 34.09
N ALA A 310 -7.68 18.70 34.18
CA ALA A 310 -6.48 18.64 35.01
C ALA A 310 -5.26 19.37 34.41
N GLY A 311 -5.34 19.80 33.14
CA GLY A 311 -4.23 20.42 32.42
C GLY A 311 -3.09 19.45 32.05
N THR A 312 -3.29 18.14 32.17
CA THR A 312 -2.27 17.12 31.87
C THR A 312 -2.20 16.73 30.40
N LEU A 313 -3.14 17.20 29.59
CA LEU A 313 -3.19 17.03 28.14
C LEU A 313 -3.40 18.40 27.48
N SER A 314 -2.49 18.82 26.58
CA SER A 314 -2.66 20.02 25.76
C SER A 314 -3.36 19.69 24.45
N LEU A 315 -4.15 20.65 23.95
CA LEU A 315 -4.85 20.59 22.67
C LEU A 315 -4.27 21.54 21.62
N ASP A 316 -3.15 22.20 21.90
CA ASP A 316 -2.71 23.31 21.04
C ASP A 316 -2.27 22.81 19.66
N ALA A 317 -1.58 21.66 19.59
CA ALA A 317 -1.25 20.98 18.32
C ALA A 317 -2.51 20.51 17.56
N TYR A 318 -3.52 19.98 18.26
CA TYR A 318 -4.78 19.56 17.64
C TYR A 318 -5.64 20.77 17.19
N ARG A 319 -5.62 21.88 17.92
CA ARG A 319 -6.24 23.14 17.52
C ARG A 319 -5.57 23.74 16.27
N GLU A 320 -4.23 23.67 16.19
CA GLU A 320 -3.50 24.08 14.97
C GLU A 320 -3.82 23.16 13.78
N LEU A 321 -3.90 21.84 14.00
CA LEU A 321 -4.35 20.88 12.99
C LEU A 321 -5.78 21.19 12.53
N LEU A 322 -6.73 21.41 13.45
CA LEU A 322 -8.11 21.79 13.15
C LEU A 322 -8.20 23.14 12.45
N ALA A 323 -7.37 24.12 12.81
CA ALA A 323 -7.32 25.40 12.11
C ALA A 323 -6.89 25.18 10.66
N ARG A 324 -5.80 24.45 10.41
CA ARG A 324 -5.33 24.11 9.06
C ARG A 324 -6.32 23.23 8.27
N HIS A 325 -7.07 22.36 8.94
CA HIS A 325 -8.07 21.48 8.32
C HIS A 325 -9.36 22.22 7.92
N ASN A 326 -9.83 23.12 8.79
CA ASN A 326 -11.06 23.89 8.56
C ASN A 326 -10.84 25.13 7.69
N ASP A 327 -9.60 25.61 7.59
CA ASP A 327 -9.21 26.68 6.68
C ASP A 327 -9.14 26.15 5.22
N PRO A 328 -10.07 26.56 4.33
CA PRO A 328 -10.07 26.13 2.93
C PRO A 328 -8.82 26.62 2.16
N ASP A 329 -8.09 27.59 2.72
CA ASP A 329 -6.87 28.14 2.17
C ASP A 329 -5.58 27.65 2.84
N ASN A 330 -5.62 26.75 3.84
CA ASN A 330 -4.39 26.15 4.42
C ASN A 330 -4.32 24.62 4.38
N ARG A 331 -5.36 23.93 3.90
CA ARG A 331 -5.37 22.47 3.85
C ARG A 331 -4.48 21.95 2.69
N PRO A 332 -3.37 21.23 2.96
CA PRO A 332 -2.50 20.70 1.90
C PRO A 332 -3.27 19.76 0.97
N GLY A 333 -2.94 19.79 -0.32
CA GLY A 333 -3.54 18.92 -1.33
C GLY A 333 -5.04 19.06 -1.57
N SER A 334 -5.75 19.93 -0.83
CA SER A 334 -7.19 20.10 -0.97
C SER A 334 -7.50 21.09 -2.10
N ARG A 335 -8.04 20.54 -3.19
CA ARG A 335 -8.64 21.33 -4.28
C ARG A 335 -9.73 22.25 -3.70
N PRO A 336 -9.96 23.44 -4.29
CA PRO A 336 -11.11 24.25 -3.91
C PRO A 336 -12.41 23.45 -4.03
N LYS A 337 -13.32 23.55 -3.04
CA LYS A 337 -14.57 22.79 -3.02
C LYS A 337 -15.48 23.24 -4.18
N PHE A 338 -15.67 22.38 -5.17
CA PHE A 338 -16.63 22.54 -6.26
C PHE A 338 -17.61 21.37 -6.30
N ASP A 339 -18.82 21.63 -6.78
CA ASP A 339 -19.81 20.59 -7.03
C ASP A 339 -19.54 19.93 -8.40
N PHE A 340 -18.76 18.85 -8.35
CA PHE A 340 -18.40 18.05 -9.51
C PHE A 340 -19.60 17.34 -10.16
N SER A 341 -20.76 17.24 -9.49
CA SER A 341 -21.97 16.59 -10.04
C SER A 341 -22.60 17.38 -11.20
N SER A 342 -22.29 18.68 -11.30
CA SER A 342 -22.82 19.61 -12.30
C SER A 342 -22.28 19.40 -13.73
N GLY A 343 -21.18 18.68 -13.90
CA GLY A 343 -20.44 18.59 -15.17
C GLY A 343 -19.75 19.90 -15.61
N GLN A 344 -19.80 20.97 -14.80
CA GLN A 344 -19.33 22.31 -15.15
C GLN A 344 -17.91 22.63 -14.66
N ILE A 345 -17.08 21.62 -14.37
CA ILE A 345 -15.68 21.76 -13.88
C ILE A 345 -14.92 22.81 -14.69
N ALA A 346 -15.07 22.79 -16.01
CA ALA A 346 -14.45 23.74 -16.92
C ALA A 346 -14.89 25.21 -16.70
N ALA A 347 -16.18 25.44 -16.48
CA ALA A 347 -16.72 26.77 -16.22
C ALA A 347 -16.34 27.28 -14.82
N ASP A 348 -16.32 26.41 -13.81
CA ASP A 348 -16.03 26.81 -12.43
C ASP A 348 -14.54 27.10 -12.20
N VAL A 349 -13.64 26.31 -12.81
CA VAL A 349 -12.21 26.63 -12.91
C VAL A 349 -11.99 27.99 -13.60
N LYS A 350 -12.74 28.26 -14.69
CA LYS A 350 -12.68 29.53 -15.46
C LYS A 350 -13.25 30.73 -14.69
N ARG A 351 -14.22 30.52 -13.78
CA ARG A 351 -14.79 31.55 -12.88
C ARG A 351 -13.87 31.91 -11.71
N THR A 352 -12.93 31.04 -11.34
CA THR A 352 -12.15 31.16 -10.10
C THR A 352 -10.62 30.99 -10.28
N PRO A 353 -10.00 31.60 -11.31
CA PRO A 353 -8.57 31.39 -11.60
C PRO A 353 -7.66 31.69 -10.40
N ALA A 354 -7.99 32.72 -9.61
CA ALA A 354 -7.24 33.09 -8.41
C ALA A 354 -7.24 32.00 -7.31
N LEU A 355 -8.31 31.20 -7.18
CA LEU A 355 -8.33 30.07 -6.23
C LEU A 355 -7.39 28.95 -6.66
N TRP A 356 -7.29 28.70 -7.96
CA TRP A 356 -6.39 27.69 -8.51
C TRP A 356 -4.92 28.15 -8.55
N GLU A 357 -4.65 29.44 -8.82
CA GLU A 357 -3.32 30.01 -8.62
C GLU A 357 -2.90 29.96 -7.15
N GLY A 358 -3.81 30.27 -6.22
CA GLY A 358 -3.59 30.14 -4.78
C GLY A 358 -3.26 28.70 -4.38
N TYR A 359 -4.04 27.73 -4.88
CA TYR A 359 -3.80 26.30 -4.71
C TYR A 359 -2.38 25.89 -5.15
N VAL A 360 -1.94 26.27 -6.36
CA VAL A 360 -0.60 25.91 -6.88
C VAL A 360 0.52 26.54 -6.06
N ARG A 361 0.37 27.80 -5.61
CA ARG A 361 1.33 28.45 -4.71
C ARG A 361 1.49 27.69 -3.40
N ARG A 362 0.37 27.25 -2.81
CA ARG A 362 0.36 26.48 -1.55
C ARG A 362 0.96 25.10 -1.73
N PHE A 363 0.65 24.42 -2.82
CA PHE A 363 1.24 23.14 -3.18
C PHE A 363 2.77 23.24 -3.26
N ILE A 364 3.29 24.24 -3.99
CA ILE A 364 4.73 24.52 -4.09
C ILE A 364 5.36 24.80 -2.73
N ALA A 365 4.73 25.68 -1.92
CA ALA A 365 5.27 26.07 -0.62
C ALA A 365 5.26 24.94 0.41
N HIS A 366 4.21 24.12 0.43
CA HIS A 366 4.05 23.01 1.37
C HIS A 366 5.06 21.89 1.09
N PHE A 367 5.11 21.39 -0.14
CA PHE A 367 6.04 20.32 -0.55
C PHE A 367 7.46 20.82 -0.81
N ARG A 368 7.74 22.12 -0.58
CA ARG A 368 9.04 22.78 -0.76
C ARG A 368 9.65 22.51 -2.14
N LEU A 369 8.80 22.53 -3.17
CA LEU A 369 9.17 22.13 -4.52
C LEU A 369 10.32 22.99 -5.07
N ASP A 370 11.28 22.34 -5.72
CA ASP A 370 12.40 23.04 -6.35
C ASP A 370 11.96 23.90 -7.55
N ALA A 371 12.90 24.60 -8.18
CA ALA A 371 12.62 25.50 -9.31
C ALA A 371 12.16 24.76 -10.58
N GLU A 372 12.44 23.48 -10.77
CA GLU A 372 11.93 22.65 -11.86
C GLU A 372 10.54 22.10 -11.54
N GLN A 373 10.37 21.46 -10.38
CA GLN A 373 9.10 20.94 -9.87
C GLN A 373 8.03 22.05 -9.81
N SER A 374 8.40 23.24 -9.31
CA SER A 374 7.53 24.42 -9.30
C SER A 374 7.10 24.84 -10.71
N ARG A 375 8.00 24.80 -11.70
CA ARG A 375 7.67 25.10 -13.10
C ARG A 375 6.73 24.04 -13.68
N LYS A 376 6.90 22.75 -13.37
CA LYS A 376 5.99 21.67 -13.78
C LYS A 376 4.59 21.85 -13.18
N ALA A 377 4.48 22.16 -11.89
CA ALA A 377 3.20 22.45 -11.23
C ALA A 377 2.45 23.63 -11.88
N TRP A 378 3.15 24.74 -12.18
CA TRP A 378 2.58 25.86 -12.92
C TRP A 378 2.21 25.52 -14.38
N ALA A 379 3.00 24.69 -15.06
CA ALA A 379 2.72 24.23 -16.41
C ALA A 379 1.42 23.40 -16.47
N HIS A 380 1.27 22.41 -15.59
CA HIS A 380 0.04 21.61 -15.51
C HIS A 380 -1.19 22.45 -15.15
N HIS A 381 -1.05 23.43 -14.24
CA HIS A 381 -2.15 24.37 -13.99
C HIS A 381 -2.55 25.15 -15.25
N ALA A 382 -1.57 25.67 -16.00
CA ALA A 382 -1.83 26.36 -17.27
C ALA A 382 -2.40 25.42 -18.35
N GLU A 383 -2.06 24.13 -18.35
CA GLU A 383 -2.62 23.11 -19.23
C GLU A 383 -4.07 22.80 -18.89
N CYS A 384 -4.40 22.62 -17.60
CA CYS A 384 -5.78 22.49 -17.13
C CYS A 384 -6.63 23.69 -17.57
N LEU A 385 -6.14 24.92 -17.38
CA LEU A 385 -6.80 26.15 -17.85
C LEU A 385 -6.97 26.23 -19.38
N LYS A 386 -6.10 25.55 -20.16
CA LYS A 386 -6.18 25.49 -21.63
C LYS A 386 -7.11 24.38 -22.12
N GLY A 387 -7.10 23.20 -21.51
CA GLY A 387 -7.96 22.07 -21.86
C GLY A 387 -9.44 22.43 -21.71
N VAL A 388 -9.76 23.16 -20.65
CA VAL A 388 -11.05 23.82 -20.40
C VAL A 388 -11.57 24.64 -21.60
N ARG A 389 -10.69 25.28 -22.38
CA ARG A 389 -11.07 26.09 -23.56
C ARG A 389 -11.25 25.27 -24.84
N LYS A 390 -10.80 24.01 -24.89
CA LYS A 390 -10.91 23.16 -26.09
C LYS A 390 -12.25 22.44 -26.21
N HIS A 391 -12.94 22.18 -25.10
CA HIS A 391 -14.29 21.61 -25.09
C HIS A 391 -15.41 22.64 -25.30
N GLU A 392 -15.07 23.90 -25.62
CA GLU A 392 -16.01 24.97 -26.01
C GLU A 392 -16.20 25.05 -27.54
N LYS A 393 -15.83 24.01 -28.29
CA LYS A 393 -16.02 23.84 -29.75
C LYS A 393 -16.50 22.42 -30.07
#